data_AF-A0A8S9ZH35-F1
#
_entry.id   AF-A0A8S9ZH35-F1
#
_cell.length_a   1.000
_cell.length_b   1.000
_cell.length_c   1.000
_cell.angle_alpha   90.00
_cell.angle_beta   90.00
_cell.angle_gamma   90.00
#
_symmetry.space_group_name_H-M   'P 1'
#
loop_
_entity.id
_entity.type
_entity.pdbx_description
1 polymer ?
#
loop_
_entity_poly.entity_id
_entity_poly.type
_entity_poly.pdbx_seq_one_letter_code
_entity_poly.pdbx_strand_id
1 'polypeptide(L)'
;MELKQPVIGQTFDEARAHIDITGINRYNPTQVAQLEYAVQFMISETKYDKDILMTLLKLYQLNPNLYNEKYVCLVLLKTMTNFPRNDFALAKYLLEADKVNTLEVRRVLAIGALLESCNFVKFWRLMNGRSKPNDTTDELFGQSNDIKQIVESIKGFKEAIRNYACQVISVTYQRIYKQNLVMLLGDIDDNELAFYASHFHWRKLDDEDVYFIQNHEDTIKSRNIEEKLQFEQKDSSSIDLNNSSTSSINEGEDLGKMLNILRDFLSRKYDMDTTVRRLRARVEGSSKNASLLFDLLVALQPEFDEERKRKDENDIEIKRFLEQIGKEILPF
;
A
#
# COMPACT_ATOMS: atom_id res chain seq x y z
N MET A 1 -16.23 12.35 35.86
CA MET A 1 -15.99 10.96 35.41
C MET A 1 -14.87 11.05 34.38
N GLU A 2 -13.64 10.98 34.87
CA GLU A 2 -12.44 11.19 34.06
C GLU A 2 -12.26 10.00 33.12
N LEU A 3 -12.32 10.26 31.82
CA LEU A 3 -11.93 9.31 30.78
C LEU A 3 -10.43 9.06 30.95
N LYS A 4 -10.08 7.95 31.59
CA LYS A 4 -8.70 7.47 31.69
C LYS A 4 -8.14 7.35 30.28
N GLN A 5 -7.18 8.22 29.95
CA GLN A 5 -6.33 8.09 28.77
C GLN A 5 -5.74 6.68 28.78
N PRO A 6 -5.87 5.90 27.69
CA PRO A 6 -5.20 4.61 27.63
C PRO A 6 -3.70 4.88 27.66
N VAL A 7 -3.00 4.23 28.60
CA VAL A 7 -1.54 4.26 28.70
C VAL A 7 -1.00 3.53 27.48
N ILE A 8 -0.76 4.26 26.41
CA ILE A 8 -0.14 3.74 25.20
C ILE A 8 1.34 4.13 25.29
N GLY A 9 2.22 3.14 25.14
CA GLY A 9 3.64 3.19 25.46
C GLY A 9 4.42 4.42 24.99
N GLN A 10 5.61 4.61 25.56
CA GLN A 10 6.47 5.78 25.28
C GLN A 10 7.17 5.71 23.92
N THR A 11 7.09 4.56 23.22
CA THR A 11 7.78 4.30 21.96
C THR A 11 6.86 3.65 20.92
N PHE A 12 7.24 3.72 19.64
CA PHE A 12 6.49 3.07 18.55
C PHE A 12 6.32 1.56 18.76
N ASP A 13 7.38 0.88 19.21
CA ASP A 13 7.39 -0.58 19.33
C ASP A 13 6.40 -1.05 20.43
N GLU A 14 6.24 -0.28 21.51
CA GLU A 14 5.22 -0.52 22.53
C GLU A 14 3.81 -0.24 22.02
N ALA A 15 3.60 0.88 21.30
CA ALA A 15 2.31 1.19 20.69
C ALA A 15 1.88 0.10 19.69
N ARG A 16 2.84 -0.41 18.89
CA ARG A 16 2.62 -1.47 17.91
C ARG A 16 2.18 -2.78 18.56
N ALA A 17 2.72 -3.11 19.74
CA ALA A 17 2.40 -4.34 20.45
C ALA A 17 0.94 -4.38 20.96
N HIS A 18 0.33 -3.21 21.20
CA HIS A 18 -1.07 -3.11 21.65
C HIS A 18 -2.07 -3.14 20.48
N ILE A 19 -1.60 -3.04 19.24
CA ILE A 19 -2.43 -3.01 18.03
C ILE A 19 -2.55 -4.43 17.47
N ASP A 20 -3.76 -5.00 17.57
CA ASP A 20 -4.10 -6.27 16.94
C ASP A 20 -4.87 -6.06 15.63
N ILE A 21 -4.15 -6.23 14.52
CA ILE A 21 -4.68 -6.14 13.15
C ILE A 21 -4.89 -7.52 12.52
N THR A 22 -4.97 -8.58 13.32
CA THR A 22 -5.18 -9.94 12.82
C THR A 22 -6.67 -10.31 12.78
N GLY A 23 -7.06 -11.10 11.78
CA GLY A 23 -8.42 -11.65 11.67
C GLY A 23 -9.52 -10.58 11.60
N ILE A 24 -10.46 -10.62 12.54
CA ILE A 24 -11.64 -9.74 12.60
C ILE A 24 -11.28 -8.38 13.20
N ASN A 25 -10.25 -8.33 14.06
CA ASN A 25 -9.87 -7.12 14.80
C ASN A 25 -9.38 -5.97 13.90
N ARG A 26 -8.93 -6.26 12.67
CA ARG A 26 -8.59 -5.23 11.65
C ARG A 26 -9.74 -4.28 11.30
N TYR A 27 -10.98 -4.67 11.56
CA TYR A 27 -12.17 -3.86 11.28
C TYR A 27 -12.77 -3.21 12.54
N ASN A 28 -12.12 -3.37 13.70
CA ASN A 28 -12.63 -2.85 14.94
C ASN A 28 -12.45 -1.31 15.02
N PRO A 29 -13.55 -0.52 14.97
CA PRO A 29 -13.45 0.94 14.98
C PRO A 29 -12.89 1.50 16.30
N THR A 30 -12.90 0.73 17.39
CA THR A 30 -12.33 1.15 18.68
C THR A 30 -10.81 1.29 18.64
N GLN A 31 -10.14 0.66 17.67
CA GLN A 31 -8.68 0.73 17.52
C GLN A 31 -8.20 2.00 16.80
N VAL A 32 -9.10 2.81 16.21
CA VAL A 32 -8.72 4.00 15.43
C VAL A 32 -7.81 4.94 16.25
N ALA A 33 -8.15 5.22 17.51
CA ALA A 33 -7.34 6.09 18.37
C ALA A 33 -5.93 5.52 18.63
N GLN A 34 -5.79 4.20 18.73
CA GLN A 34 -4.48 3.55 18.91
C GLN A 34 -3.65 3.61 17.63
N LEU A 35 -4.28 3.39 16.48
CA LEU A 35 -3.66 3.49 15.16
C LEU A 35 -3.20 4.93 14.87
N GLU A 36 -4.04 5.93 15.17
CA GLU A 36 -3.67 7.35 15.09
C GLU A 36 -2.44 7.66 15.95
N TYR A 37 -2.39 7.15 17.19
CA TYR A 37 -1.24 7.35 18.07
C TYR A 37 0.03 6.66 17.55
N ALA A 38 -0.09 5.44 17.02
CA ALA A 38 1.03 4.76 16.36
C ALA A 38 1.53 5.54 15.13
N VAL A 39 0.65 6.17 14.36
CA VAL A 39 1.04 7.06 13.24
C VAL A 39 1.84 8.26 13.75
N GLN A 40 1.46 8.88 14.87
CA GLN A 40 2.25 9.95 15.47
C GLN A 40 3.68 9.49 15.81
N PHE A 41 3.82 8.29 16.39
CA PHE A 41 5.15 7.74 16.67
C PHE A 41 5.94 7.41 15.41
N MET A 42 5.31 6.90 14.35
CA MET A 42 5.99 6.67 13.07
C MET A 42 6.58 7.96 12.49
N ILE A 43 5.95 9.10 12.73
CA ILE A 43 6.42 10.42 12.29
C ILE A 43 7.63 10.86 13.12
N SER A 44 7.60 10.66 14.44
CA SER A 44 8.67 11.08 15.35
C SER A 44 9.90 10.16 15.35
N GLU A 45 9.71 8.84 15.18
CA GLU A 45 10.74 7.82 15.41
C GLU A 45 11.36 7.23 14.13
N THR A 46 11.10 7.79 12.94
CA THR A 46 11.60 7.25 11.65
C THR A 46 11.25 5.77 11.41
N LYS A 47 10.24 5.22 12.10
CA LYS A 47 9.71 3.85 11.91
C LYS A 47 8.66 3.82 10.80
N TYR A 48 8.41 2.66 10.20
CA TYR A 48 7.41 2.48 9.15
C TYR A 48 6.73 1.12 9.28
N ASP A 49 5.40 1.12 9.37
CA ASP A 49 4.56 -0.08 9.31
C ASP A 49 3.41 0.16 8.32
N LYS A 50 3.46 -0.55 7.19
CA LYS A 50 2.47 -0.43 6.12
C LYS A 50 1.08 -0.86 6.60
N ASP A 51 0.99 -1.94 7.37
CA ASP A 51 -0.29 -2.56 7.69
C ASP A 51 -1.10 -1.68 8.63
N ILE A 52 -0.43 -0.97 9.55
CA ILE A 52 -1.07 0.08 10.36
C ILE A 52 -1.61 1.20 9.48
N LEU A 53 -0.78 1.72 8.58
CA LEU A 53 -1.15 2.84 7.69
C LEU A 53 -2.37 2.50 6.83
N MET A 54 -2.38 1.30 6.22
CA MET A 54 -3.47 0.85 5.37
C MET A 54 -4.72 0.51 6.17
N THR A 55 -4.58 -0.12 7.34
CA THR A 55 -5.71 -0.42 8.23
C THR A 55 -6.40 0.86 8.70
N LEU A 56 -5.65 1.90 9.05
CA LEU A 56 -6.22 3.18 9.46
C LEU A 56 -7.06 3.81 8.33
N LEU A 57 -6.53 3.87 7.11
CA LEU A 57 -7.28 4.37 5.95
C LEU A 57 -8.52 3.50 5.67
N LYS A 58 -8.40 2.19 5.79
CA LYS A 58 -9.53 1.26 5.59
C LYS A 58 -10.62 1.47 6.64
N LEU A 59 -10.26 1.70 7.91
CA LEU A 59 -11.22 1.99 8.97
C LEU A 59 -11.92 3.32 8.76
N TYR A 60 -11.23 4.34 8.24
CA TYR A 60 -11.87 5.60 7.84
C TYR A 60 -12.86 5.42 6.69
N GLN A 61 -12.54 4.58 5.71
CA GLN A 61 -13.45 4.22 4.61
C GLN A 61 -14.71 3.50 5.14
N LEU A 62 -14.55 2.60 6.10
CA LEU A 62 -15.67 1.84 6.67
C LEU A 62 -16.51 2.66 7.66
N ASN A 63 -15.90 3.67 8.31
CA ASN A 63 -16.52 4.45 9.38
C ASN A 63 -16.33 5.96 9.14
N PRO A 64 -17.18 6.59 8.29
CA PRO A 64 -17.04 8.01 7.96
C PRO A 64 -17.06 8.95 9.17
N ASN A 65 -17.71 8.56 10.28
CA ASN A 65 -17.80 9.34 11.51
C ASN A 65 -16.45 9.50 12.24
N LEU A 66 -15.51 8.60 12.00
CA LEU A 66 -14.19 8.61 12.62
C LEU A 66 -13.13 9.26 11.72
N TYR A 67 -13.52 9.76 10.55
CA TYR A 67 -12.60 10.32 9.57
C TYR A 67 -11.83 11.52 10.13
N ASN A 68 -10.51 11.46 10.02
CA ASN A 68 -9.63 12.55 10.41
C ASN A 68 -8.65 12.91 9.28
N GLU A 69 -8.89 14.05 8.65
CA GLU A 69 -8.13 14.54 7.49
C GLU A 69 -6.63 14.71 7.80
N LYS A 70 -6.30 15.13 9.03
CA LYS A 70 -4.90 15.32 9.46
C LYS A 70 -4.13 14.00 9.38
N TYR A 71 -4.70 12.91 9.88
CA TYR A 71 -4.05 11.61 9.85
C TYR A 71 -3.99 11.03 8.45
N VAL A 72 -4.98 11.29 7.59
CA VAL A 72 -4.92 10.92 6.17
C VAL A 72 -3.71 11.57 5.49
N CYS A 73 -3.52 12.88 5.69
CA CYS A 73 -2.37 13.60 5.14
C CYS A 73 -1.03 13.03 5.64
N LEU A 74 -0.96 12.75 6.95
CA LEU A 74 0.23 12.15 7.57
C LEU A 74 0.53 10.74 7.03
N VAL A 75 -0.49 9.90 6.86
CA VAL A 75 -0.35 8.57 6.26
C VAL A 75 0.18 8.69 4.84
N LEU A 76 -0.44 9.54 4.00
CA LEU A 76 -0.01 9.75 2.62
C LEU A 76 1.46 10.18 2.56
N LEU A 77 1.85 11.19 3.34
CA LEU A 77 3.25 11.64 3.40
C LEU A 77 4.18 10.53 3.89
N LYS A 78 3.77 9.75 4.90
CA LYS A 78 4.58 8.64 5.40
C LYS A 78 4.78 7.55 4.35
N THR A 79 3.78 7.26 3.51
CA THR A 79 3.94 6.32 2.39
C THR A 79 4.93 6.82 1.33
N MET A 80 5.07 8.14 1.14
CA MET A 80 6.05 8.73 0.21
C MET A 80 7.50 8.53 0.68
N THR A 81 7.75 8.38 2.00
CA THR A 81 9.12 8.10 2.49
C THR A 81 9.60 6.70 2.12
N ASN A 82 8.74 5.84 1.57
CA ASN A 82 9.05 4.47 1.22
C ASN A 82 9.05 4.21 -0.30
N PHE A 83 9.07 5.27 -1.12
CA PHE A 83 9.32 5.12 -2.57
C PHE A 83 10.64 4.38 -2.81
N PRO A 84 10.73 3.51 -3.84
CA PRO A 84 9.80 3.32 -4.97
C PRO A 84 8.65 2.33 -4.73
N ARG A 85 8.39 1.88 -3.50
CA ARG A 85 7.28 0.94 -3.25
C ARG A 85 5.93 1.58 -3.58
N ASN A 86 4.99 0.76 -4.07
CA ASN A 86 3.64 1.19 -4.47
C ASN A 86 2.70 1.51 -3.28
N ASP A 87 3.23 1.76 -2.09
CA ASP A 87 2.42 1.99 -0.89
C ASP A 87 1.63 3.30 -1.00
N PHE A 88 2.21 4.35 -1.59
CA PHE A 88 1.50 5.61 -1.86
C PHE A 88 0.34 5.41 -2.86
N ALA A 89 0.54 4.60 -3.90
CA ALA A 89 -0.53 4.25 -4.84
C ALA A 89 -1.67 3.51 -4.15
N LEU A 90 -1.36 2.54 -3.27
CA LEU A 90 -2.36 1.83 -2.48
C LEU A 90 -3.14 2.76 -1.55
N ALA A 91 -2.44 3.67 -0.85
CA ALA A 91 -3.08 4.65 0.01
C ALA A 91 -4.06 5.54 -0.76
N LYS A 92 -3.70 5.97 -1.98
CA LYS A 92 -4.60 6.74 -2.87
C LYS A 92 -5.89 5.99 -3.20
N TYR A 93 -5.82 4.68 -3.48
CA TYR A 93 -6.99 3.87 -3.83
C TYR A 93 -7.96 3.64 -2.66
N LEU A 94 -7.49 3.81 -1.41
CA LEU A 94 -8.33 3.69 -0.22
C LEU A 94 -9.10 4.99 0.10
N LEU A 95 -8.82 6.10 -0.58
CA LEU A 95 -9.51 7.37 -0.38
C LEU A 95 -10.78 7.44 -1.23
N GLU A 96 -11.86 7.93 -0.61
CA GLU A 96 -13.11 8.22 -1.31
C GLU A 96 -13.02 9.51 -2.12
N ALA A 97 -13.73 9.57 -3.26
CA ALA A 97 -13.64 10.67 -4.21
C ALA A 97 -14.05 12.04 -3.63
N ASP A 98 -14.95 12.06 -2.65
CA ASP A 98 -15.37 13.28 -1.96
C ASP A 98 -14.28 13.83 -1.03
N LYS A 99 -13.53 12.94 -0.34
CA LYS A 99 -12.43 13.30 0.57
C LYS A 99 -11.18 13.76 -0.14
N VAL A 100 -10.96 13.28 -1.37
CA VAL A 100 -9.82 13.68 -2.23
C VAL A 100 -9.88 15.16 -2.62
N ASN A 101 -11.07 15.79 -2.62
CA ASN A 101 -11.24 17.17 -3.06
C ASN A 101 -10.96 18.23 -1.98
N THR A 102 -10.63 17.83 -0.76
CA THR A 102 -10.19 18.75 0.29
C THR A 102 -8.87 19.42 -0.13
N LEU A 103 -8.63 20.64 0.38
CA LEU A 103 -7.47 21.42 -0.04
C LEU A 103 -6.16 20.74 0.39
N GLU A 104 -6.08 20.30 1.66
CA GLU A 104 -4.87 19.69 2.22
C GLU A 104 -4.53 18.36 1.56
N VAL A 105 -5.52 17.48 1.38
CA VAL A 105 -5.30 16.19 0.69
C VAL A 105 -4.88 16.42 -0.76
N ARG A 106 -5.51 17.34 -1.51
CA ARG A 106 -5.08 17.66 -2.89
C ARG A 106 -3.64 18.11 -2.97
N ARG A 107 -3.21 18.94 -2.02
CA ARG A 107 -1.84 19.44 -1.99
C ARG A 107 -0.83 18.32 -1.69
N VAL A 108 -1.13 17.44 -0.73
CA VAL A 108 -0.30 16.26 -0.44
C VAL A 108 -0.26 15.32 -1.64
N LEU A 109 -1.40 15.07 -2.30
CA LEU A 109 -1.46 14.26 -3.51
C LEU A 109 -0.64 14.86 -4.66
N ALA A 110 -0.66 16.18 -4.83
CA ALA A 110 0.15 16.87 -5.83
C ALA A 110 1.66 16.70 -5.56
N ILE A 111 2.09 16.75 -4.29
CA ILE A 111 3.48 16.43 -3.91
C ILE A 111 3.82 14.99 -4.27
N GLY A 112 2.94 14.05 -3.92
CA GLY A 112 3.12 12.64 -4.27
C GLY A 112 3.21 12.42 -5.78
N ALA A 113 2.40 13.11 -6.58
CA ALA A 113 2.45 13.04 -8.04
C ALA A 113 3.76 13.60 -8.62
N LEU A 114 4.33 14.65 -8.02
CA LEU A 114 5.66 15.15 -8.41
C LEU A 114 6.75 14.10 -8.13
N LEU A 115 6.66 13.38 -7.02
CA LEU A 115 7.59 12.31 -6.67
C LEU A 115 7.42 11.08 -7.57
N GLU A 116 6.18 10.65 -7.84
CA GLU A 116 5.87 9.55 -8.77
C GLU A 116 6.35 9.84 -10.20
N SER A 117 6.23 11.10 -10.65
CA SER A 117 6.75 11.56 -11.94
C SER A 117 8.26 11.87 -11.94
N CYS A 118 8.96 11.58 -10.84
CA CYS A 118 10.39 11.83 -10.65
C CYS A 118 10.80 13.30 -10.89
N ASN A 119 9.88 14.25 -10.69
CA ASN A 119 10.15 15.67 -10.86
C ASN A 119 10.73 16.29 -9.57
N PHE A 120 11.90 15.78 -9.19
CA PHE A 120 12.58 16.18 -7.95
C PHE A 120 12.89 17.68 -7.91
N VAL A 121 13.25 18.28 -9.05
CA VAL A 121 13.55 19.72 -9.14
C VAL A 121 12.34 20.56 -8.73
N LYS A 122 11.15 20.26 -9.27
CA LYS A 122 9.93 21.00 -8.89
C LYS A 122 9.58 20.77 -7.43
N PHE A 123 9.72 19.53 -6.95
CA PHE A 123 9.51 19.20 -5.55
C PHE A 123 10.42 20.03 -4.62
N TRP A 124 11.73 20.06 -4.85
CA TRP A 124 12.66 20.83 -4.02
C TRP A 124 12.44 22.34 -4.12
N ARG A 125 12.06 22.85 -5.30
CA ARG A 125 11.69 24.26 -5.47
C ARG A 125 10.47 24.64 -4.63
N LEU A 126 9.46 23.78 -4.60
CA LEU A 126 8.26 23.93 -3.79
C LEU A 126 8.62 23.92 -2.29
N MET A 127 9.43 22.95 -1.85
CA MET A 127 9.89 22.85 -0.46
C MET A 127 10.73 24.06 -0.02
N ASN A 128 11.64 24.53 -0.87
CA ASN A 128 12.53 25.66 -0.58
C ASN A 128 11.83 27.03 -0.70
N GLY A 129 10.55 27.09 -1.09
CA GLY A 129 9.81 28.34 -1.23
C GLY A 129 10.28 29.24 -2.37
N ARG A 130 11.02 28.68 -3.33
CA ARG A 130 11.47 29.38 -4.54
C ARG A 130 10.49 29.20 -5.70
N SER A 131 9.20 29.07 -5.41
CA SER A 131 8.16 28.96 -6.44
C SER A 131 8.07 30.29 -7.19
N LYS A 132 8.11 30.23 -8.53
CA LYS A 132 7.93 31.41 -9.38
C LYS A 132 6.42 31.56 -9.64
N PRO A 133 5.84 32.76 -9.49
CA PRO A 133 4.39 33.02 -9.54
C PRO A 133 3.67 32.71 -10.87
N ASN A 134 4.33 32.08 -11.85
CA ASN A 134 3.81 31.81 -13.19
C ASN A 134 3.57 30.32 -13.48
N ASP A 135 3.84 29.39 -12.55
CA ASP A 135 3.51 27.97 -12.73
C ASP A 135 2.08 27.71 -12.22
N THR A 136 1.21 27.13 -13.03
CA THR A 136 -0.23 26.86 -12.75
C THR A 136 -0.48 26.05 -11.46
N THR A 137 0.56 25.41 -10.92
CA THR A 137 0.56 24.74 -9.61
C THR A 137 0.53 25.70 -8.42
N ASP A 138 0.95 26.96 -8.57
CA ASP A 138 1.06 27.93 -7.46
C ASP A 138 -0.31 28.33 -6.87
N GLU A 139 -1.42 28.21 -7.62
CA GLU A 139 -2.77 28.49 -7.10
C GLU A 139 -3.17 27.53 -5.97
N LEU A 140 -2.72 26.26 -6.03
CA LEU A 140 -2.99 25.27 -4.99
C LEU A 140 -2.13 25.50 -3.74
N PHE A 141 -0.93 26.06 -3.90
CA PHE A 141 0.05 26.22 -2.83
C PHE A 141 0.15 27.65 -2.29
N GLY A 142 -0.80 28.55 -2.60
CA GLY A 142 -0.78 29.97 -2.16
C GLY A 142 -0.72 30.21 -0.64
N GLN A 143 -1.00 29.19 0.19
CA GLN A 143 -0.70 29.17 1.63
C GLN A 143 0.41 28.13 1.92
N SER A 144 1.59 28.35 1.33
CA SER A 144 2.66 27.33 1.23
C SER A 144 3.32 26.95 2.55
N ASN A 145 2.98 27.60 3.66
CA ASN A 145 3.68 27.43 4.93
C ASN A 145 3.18 26.23 5.73
N ASP A 146 1.90 25.90 5.66
CA ASP A 146 1.33 24.84 6.50
C ASP A 146 1.81 23.45 6.05
N ILE A 147 1.92 23.22 4.74
CA ILE A 147 2.39 21.93 4.22
C ILE A 147 3.88 21.76 4.39
N LYS A 148 4.66 22.83 4.25
CA LYS A 148 6.08 22.77 4.58
C LYS A 148 6.27 22.37 6.03
N GLN A 149 5.49 22.96 6.94
CA GLN A 149 5.51 22.57 8.35
C GLN A 149 5.09 21.10 8.55
N ILE A 150 4.08 20.62 7.83
CA ILE A 150 3.65 19.22 7.93
C ILE A 150 4.73 18.26 7.37
N VAL A 151 5.33 18.56 6.23
CA VAL A 151 6.41 17.75 5.65
C VAL A 151 7.67 17.79 6.52
N GLU A 152 8.01 18.95 7.07
CA GLU A 152 9.14 19.11 8.00
C GLU A 152 8.88 18.49 9.37
N SER A 153 7.62 18.30 9.77
CA SER A 153 7.28 17.58 10.99
C SER A 153 7.63 16.08 10.90
N ILE A 154 7.77 15.53 9.69
CA ILE A 154 8.16 14.13 9.50
C ILE A 154 9.67 14.01 9.54
N LYS A 155 10.17 13.41 10.62
CA LYS A 155 11.59 13.15 10.79
C LYS A 155 12.09 12.23 9.66
N GLY A 156 13.18 12.64 9.01
CA GLY A 156 13.82 11.86 7.94
C GLY A 156 13.14 11.94 6.57
N PHE A 157 12.10 12.77 6.38
CA PHE A 157 11.40 12.85 5.08
C PHE A 157 12.34 13.28 3.94
N LYS A 158 13.08 14.38 4.10
CA LYS A 158 13.99 14.90 3.06
C LYS A 158 15.07 13.88 2.69
N GLU A 159 15.62 13.17 3.68
CA GLU A 159 16.63 12.12 3.47
C GLU A 159 16.04 10.93 2.70
N ALA A 160 14.84 10.48 3.05
CA ALA A 160 14.15 9.41 2.33
C ALA A 160 13.91 9.75 0.86
N ILE A 161 13.48 10.99 0.57
CA ILE A 161 13.29 11.44 -0.83
C ILE A 161 14.63 11.52 -1.58
N ARG A 162 15.72 11.97 -0.93
CA ARG A 162 17.05 11.96 -1.54
C ARG A 162 17.53 10.55 -1.84
N ASN A 163 17.34 9.60 -0.91
CA ASN A 163 17.66 8.19 -1.13
C ASN A 163 16.88 7.61 -2.31
N TYR A 164 15.60 7.92 -2.42
CA TYR A 164 14.78 7.55 -3.58
C TYR A 164 15.32 8.19 -4.87
N ALA A 165 15.63 9.48 -4.88
CA ALA A 165 16.21 10.15 -6.04
C ALA A 165 17.54 9.52 -6.46
N CYS A 166 18.43 9.20 -5.51
CA CYS A 166 19.69 8.52 -5.77
C CYS A 166 19.49 7.12 -6.38
N GLN A 167 18.51 6.35 -5.90
CA GLN A 167 18.15 5.07 -6.52
C GLN A 167 17.68 5.25 -7.97
N VAL A 168 16.80 6.23 -8.24
CA VAL A 168 16.33 6.53 -9.60
C VAL A 168 17.50 6.94 -10.50
N ILE A 169 18.39 7.81 -10.03
CA ILE A 169 19.58 8.24 -10.77
C ILE A 169 20.49 7.05 -11.08
N SER A 170 20.69 6.17 -10.10
CA SER A 170 21.51 4.96 -10.25
C SER A 170 21.01 4.04 -11.36
N VAL A 171 19.69 3.95 -11.54
CA VAL A 171 19.08 3.10 -12.58
C VAL A 171 19.01 3.80 -13.94
N THR A 172 18.90 5.13 -13.98
CA THR A 172 18.58 5.87 -15.22
C THR A 172 19.77 6.53 -15.90
N TYR A 173 20.85 6.84 -15.17
CA TYR A 173 22.02 7.53 -15.71
C TYR A 173 23.24 6.62 -15.71
N GLN A 174 24.06 6.71 -16.76
CA GLN A 174 25.44 6.17 -16.74
C GLN A 174 26.44 7.22 -16.27
N ARG A 175 26.25 8.46 -16.73
CA ARG A 175 27.04 9.64 -16.40
C ARG A 175 26.12 10.83 -16.18
N ILE A 176 26.42 11.67 -15.20
CA ILE A 176 25.65 12.88 -14.89
C ILE A 176 26.58 14.02 -14.48
N TYR A 177 26.31 15.23 -14.98
CA TYR A 177 27.03 16.43 -14.57
C TYR A 177 26.72 16.79 -13.11
N LYS A 178 27.73 17.24 -12.36
CA LYS A 178 27.61 17.66 -10.95
C LYS A 178 26.47 18.65 -10.74
N GLN A 179 26.31 19.63 -11.63
CA GLN A 179 25.24 20.64 -11.53
C GLN A 179 23.84 20.02 -11.54
N ASN A 180 23.58 19.08 -12.46
CA ASN A 180 22.30 18.39 -12.56
C ASN A 180 22.07 17.49 -11.34
N LEU A 181 23.11 16.81 -10.88
CA LEU A 181 23.05 15.94 -9.71
C LEU A 181 22.67 16.71 -8.44
N VAL A 182 23.33 17.84 -8.19
CA VAL A 182 23.03 18.74 -7.07
C VAL A 182 21.60 19.29 -7.15
N MET A 183 21.17 19.69 -8.36
CA MET A 183 19.82 20.19 -8.59
C MET A 183 18.73 19.14 -8.34
N LEU A 184 18.97 17.87 -8.72
CA LEU A 184 18.04 16.76 -8.47
C LEU A 184 17.95 16.40 -6.98
N LEU A 185 19.03 16.56 -6.22
CA LEU A 185 19.09 16.27 -4.79
C LEU A 185 18.65 17.46 -3.90
N GLY A 186 18.36 18.60 -4.51
CA GLY A 186 17.77 19.77 -3.86
C GLY A 186 18.78 20.78 -3.35
N ASP A 187 19.78 21.12 -4.17
CA ASP A 187 20.83 22.09 -3.87
C ASP A 187 21.68 21.69 -2.64
N ILE A 188 22.09 20.41 -2.58
CA ILE A 188 22.93 19.88 -1.51
C ILE A 188 24.38 20.40 -1.57
N ASP A 189 25.03 20.44 -0.41
CA ASP A 189 26.43 20.84 -0.30
C ASP A 189 27.39 19.78 -0.83
N ASP A 190 28.62 20.18 -1.16
CA ASP A 190 29.66 19.28 -1.67
C ASP A 190 30.00 18.13 -0.70
N ASN A 191 29.84 18.35 0.61
CA ASN A 191 30.04 17.31 1.63
C ASN A 191 28.93 16.25 1.61
N GLU A 192 27.66 16.67 1.51
CA GLU A 192 26.52 15.76 1.38
C GLU A 192 26.60 14.99 0.05
N LEU A 193 27.02 15.67 -1.02
CA LEU A 193 27.23 15.04 -2.32
C LEU A 193 28.30 13.95 -2.25
N ALA A 194 29.41 14.18 -1.55
CA ALA A 194 30.45 13.19 -1.33
C ALA A 194 29.94 11.98 -0.52
N PHE A 195 29.09 12.22 0.49
CA PHE A 195 28.43 11.16 1.26
C PHE A 195 27.55 10.28 0.38
N TYR A 196 26.65 10.87 -0.42
CA TYR A 196 25.79 10.11 -1.32
C TYR A 196 26.58 9.40 -2.43
N ALA A 197 27.60 10.05 -2.99
CA ALA A 197 28.47 9.42 -3.98
C ALA A 197 29.18 8.19 -3.41
N SER A 198 29.67 8.25 -2.16
CA SER A 198 30.26 7.10 -1.48
C SER A 198 29.23 6.00 -1.20
N HIS A 199 28.05 6.37 -0.72
CA HIS A 199 26.97 5.44 -0.38
C HIS A 199 26.43 4.67 -1.58
N PHE A 200 26.30 5.34 -2.74
CA PHE A 200 25.82 4.75 -3.99
C PHE A 200 26.95 4.33 -4.95
N HIS A 201 28.20 4.36 -4.49
CA HIS A 201 29.40 3.96 -5.25
C HIS A 201 29.61 4.71 -6.57
N TRP A 202 29.20 5.97 -6.64
CA TRP A 202 29.43 6.85 -7.79
C TRP A 202 30.87 7.35 -7.81
N ARG A 203 31.50 7.36 -8.99
CA ARG A 203 32.88 7.81 -9.17
C ARG A 203 32.92 9.17 -9.84
N LYS A 204 33.63 10.13 -9.25
CA LYS A 204 33.92 11.40 -9.90
C LYS A 204 34.95 11.17 -11.02
N LEU A 205 34.70 11.69 -12.22
CA LEU A 205 35.70 11.74 -13.28
C LEU A 205 36.41 13.09 -13.19
N ASP A 206 37.74 13.04 -13.07
CA ASP A 206 38.57 14.20 -12.73
C ASP A 206 38.60 15.30 -13.81
N ASP A 207 38.20 14.99 -15.05
CA ASP A 207 38.36 15.90 -16.19
C ASP A 207 37.16 16.82 -16.50
N GLU A 208 35.93 16.56 -16.01
CA GLU A 208 34.73 17.32 -16.46
C GLU A 208 33.65 17.61 -15.40
N ASP A 209 33.92 17.48 -14.09
CA ASP A 209 32.87 17.58 -13.04
C ASP A 209 31.66 16.67 -13.33
N VAL A 210 31.93 15.50 -13.90
CA VAL A 210 30.96 14.46 -14.22
C VAL A 210 31.10 13.31 -13.21
N TYR A 211 29.96 12.80 -12.75
CA TYR A 211 29.90 11.58 -11.96
C TYR A 211 29.53 10.41 -12.86
N PHE A 212 30.33 9.36 -12.82
CA PHE A 212 29.99 8.06 -13.35
C PHE A 212 29.21 7.27 -12.31
N ILE A 213 28.02 6.84 -12.73
CA ILE A 213 27.00 6.23 -11.88
C ILE A 213 27.10 4.71 -11.98
N GLN A 214 26.78 4.17 -13.16
CA GLN A 214 26.82 2.73 -13.42
C GLN A 214 26.99 2.46 -14.91
N ASN A 215 27.64 1.35 -15.27
CA ASN A 215 27.60 0.85 -16.64
C ASN A 215 26.33 0.02 -16.83
N HIS A 216 25.43 0.45 -17.72
CA HIS A 216 24.16 -0.24 -17.98
C HIS A 216 24.26 -1.34 -19.05
N GLU A 217 25.44 -1.61 -19.60
CA GLU A 217 25.66 -2.68 -20.59
C GLU A 217 25.25 -4.06 -20.05
N ASP A 218 25.52 -4.36 -18.77
CA ASP A 218 25.12 -5.61 -18.10
C ASP A 218 23.61 -5.67 -17.76
N THR A 219 22.89 -4.55 -17.88
CA THR A 219 21.46 -4.44 -17.54
C THR A 219 20.55 -4.63 -18.76
N ILE A 220 21.12 -4.66 -19.97
CA ILE A 220 20.42 -4.98 -21.21
C ILE A 220 20.14 -6.48 -21.22
N LYS A 221 19.06 -6.88 -20.55
CA LYS A 221 18.52 -8.23 -20.67
C LYS A 221 17.77 -8.35 -21.98
N SER A 222 18.48 -8.74 -23.04
CA SER A 222 17.86 -9.25 -24.26
C SER A 222 17.02 -10.47 -23.87
N ARG A 223 15.71 -10.32 -23.72
CA ARG A 223 14.83 -11.49 -23.61
C ARG A 223 14.75 -12.11 -25.00
N ASN A 224 15.56 -13.13 -25.23
CA ASN A 224 15.37 -14.02 -26.38
C ASN A 224 14.04 -14.75 -26.16
N ILE A 225 13.00 -14.35 -26.88
CA ILE A 225 11.70 -15.03 -26.87
C ILE A 225 11.85 -16.21 -27.84
N GLU A 226 12.51 -17.27 -27.39
CA GLU A 226 12.39 -18.58 -28.02
C GLU A 226 11.44 -19.42 -27.19
N GLU A 227 10.31 -19.78 -27.79
CA GLU A 227 9.32 -20.67 -27.19
C GLU A 227 9.90 -22.09 -27.13
N LYS A 228 10.45 -22.48 -25.98
CA LYS A 228 10.91 -23.86 -25.75
C LYS A 228 9.72 -24.75 -25.44
N LEU A 229 9.17 -25.41 -26.47
CA LEU A 229 8.28 -26.55 -26.30
C LEU A 229 9.06 -27.73 -25.70
N GLN A 230 9.03 -27.86 -24.37
CA GLN A 230 9.52 -29.06 -23.69
C GLN A 230 8.42 -30.12 -23.68
N PHE A 231 8.63 -31.20 -24.43
CA PHE A 231 7.76 -32.37 -24.37
C PHE A 231 8.17 -33.24 -23.18
N GLU A 232 7.40 -33.19 -22.09
CA GLU A 232 7.51 -34.20 -21.03
C GLU A 232 7.05 -35.56 -21.58
N GLN A 233 8.00 -36.43 -21.88
CA GLN A 233 7.72 -37.86 -22.10
C GLN A 233 7.22 -38.47 -20.79
N LYS A 234 5.91 -38.57 -20.64
CA LYS A 234 5.29 -39.46 -19.66
C LYS A 234 5.31 -40.88 -20.21
N ASP A 235 6.42 -41.58 -19.97
CA ASP A 235 6.40 -43.04 -20.01
C ASP A 235 5.62 -43.55 -18.80
N SER A 236 4.55 -44.27 -19.11
CA SER A 236 3.70 -44.99 -18.17
C SER A 236 4.45 -46.13 -17.48
N SER A 237 3.98 -46.44 -16.27
CA SER A 237 4.13 -47.69 -15.51
C SER A 237 5.42 -47.90 -14.70
N SER A 238 5.34 -47.56 -13.41
CA SER A 238 5.58 -48.53 -12.33
C SER A 238 4.88 -48.03 -11.07
N ILE A 239 4.01 -48.90 -10.55
CA ILE A 239 3.33 -48.75 -9.26
C ILE A 239 4.38 -48.99 -8.19
N ASP A 240 4.72 -47.96 -7.41
CA ASP A 240 5.37 -48.16 -6.12
C ASP A 240 4.53 -47.51 -5.02
N LEU A 241 3.83 -48.39 -4.31
CA LEU A 241 3.31 -48.15 -2.98
C LEU A 241 4.50 -47.90 -2.06
N ASN A 242 4.67 -46.68 -1.55
CA ASN A 242 5.01 -46.50 -0.15
C ASN A 242 4.77 -45.09 0.38
N ASN A 243 4.19 -45.09 1.56
CA ASN A 243 3.65 -43.99 2.34
C ASN A 243 4.78 -43.28 3.10
N SER A 244 4.88 -41.95 3.00
CA SER A 244 5.22 -41.04 4.12
C SER A 244 5.24 -39.57 3.69
N SER A 245 4.20 -38.85 4.14
CA SER A 245 4.25 -37.53 4.77
C SER A 245 5.08 -36.40 4.13
N THR A 246 4.41 -35.44 3.48
CA THR A 246 4.51 -33.99 3.79
C THR A 246 3.38 -33.24 3.08
N SER A 247 2.33 -32.94 3.84
CA SER A 247 1.16 -32.15 3.42
C SER A 247 1.55 -30.69 3.21
N SER A 248 1.72 -30.29 1.95
CA SER A 248 1.74 -28.89 1.53
C SER A 248 0.33 -28.54 1.06
N ILE A 249 -0.35 -27.67 1.79
CA ILE A 249 -1.77 -27.34 1.60
C ILE A 249 -1.95 -26.47 0.34
N ASN A 250 -2.90 -26.85 -0.52
CA ASN A 250 -3.27 -26.19 -1.78
C ASN A 250 -4.12 -24.91 -1.55
N GLU A 251 -3.51 -23.82 -1.06
CA GLU A 251 -4.22 -22.55 -0.79
C GLU A 251 -4.91 -21.95 -2.03
N GLY A 252 -4.29 -22.06 -3.21
CA GLY A 252 -4.86 -21.55 -4.47
C GLY A 252 -6.07 -22.33 -4.98
N GLU A 253 -6.14 -23.63 -4.69
CA GLU A 253 -7.23 -24.49 -5.13
C GLU A 253 -8.50 -24.25 -4.29
N ASP A 254 -8.33 -23.97 -3.00
CA ASP A 254 -9.41 -23.64 -2.07
C ASP A 254 -10.02 -22.27 -2.37
N LEU A 255 -9.18 -21.28 -2.67
CA LEU A 255 -9.62 -19.95 -3.10
C LEU A 255 -10.44 -20.00 -4.39
N GLY A 256 -9.94 -20.70 -5.42
CA GLY A 256 -10.65 -20.84 -6.70
C GLY A 256 -12.01 -21.52 -6.53
N LYS A 257 -12.10 -22.53 -5.68
CA LYS A 257 -13.36 -23.24 -5.39
C LYS A 257 -14.36 -22.38 -4.62
N MET A 258 -13.93 -21.65 -3.59
CA MET A 258 -14.80 -20.74 -2.83
C MET A 258 -15.32 -19.60 -3.72
N LEU A 259 -14.47 -19.04 -4.57
CA LEU A 259 -14.83 -17.98 -5.50
C LEU A 259 -15.84 -18.47 -6.55
N ASN A 260 -15.66 -19.68 -7.07
CA ASN A 260 -16.64 -20.29 -7.99
C ASN A 260 -18.00 -20.52 -7.32
N ILE A 261 -18.04 -20.95 -6.06
CA ILE A 261 -19.29 -21.14 -5.32
C ILE A 261 -20.04 -19.79 -5.17
N LEU A 262 -19.33 -18.71 -4.84
CA LEU A 262 -19.93 -17.37 -4.71
C LEU A 262 -20.44 -16.84 -6.06
N ARG A 263 -19.70 -17.06 -7.15
CA ARG A 263 -20.15 -16.69 -8.50
C ARG A 263 -21.30 -17.56 -9.01
N ASP A 264 -21.35 -18.82 -8.64
CA ASP A 264 -22.48 -19.70 -8.96
C ASP A 264 -23.76 -19.27 -8.24
N PHE A 265 -23.65 -18.70 -7.03
CA PHE A 265 -24.77 -18.05 -6.34
C PHE A 265 -25.21 -16.75 -7.03
N LEU A 266 -24.25 -15.86 -7.36
CA LEU A 266 -24.54 -14.63 -8.12
C LEU A 266 -25.17 -14.91 -9.49
N SER A 267 -24.80 -16.01 -10.14
CA SER A 267 -25.39 -16.47 -11.42
C SER A 267 -26.65 -17.34 -11.27
N ARG A 268 -27.20 -17.47 -10.05
CA ARG A 268 -28.43 -18.23 -9.73
C ARG A 268 -28.42 -19.70 -10.14
N LYS A 269 -27.23 -20.32 -10.23
CA LYS A 269 -27.15 -21.77 -10.51
C LYS A 269 -27.55 -22.62 -9.30
N TYR A 270 -27.42 -22.08 -8.09
CA TYR A 270 -27.74 -22.74 -6.83
C TYR A 270 -28.52 -21.81 -5.91
N ASP A 271 -29.34 -22.40 -5.04
CA ASP A 271 -30.06 -21.73 -3.97
C ASP A 271 -29.14 -21.39 -2.80
N MET A 272 -29.62 -20.47 -1.94
CA MET A 272 -28.91 -19.98 -0.76
C MET A 272 -28.44 -21.12 0.15
N ASP A 273 -29.32 -22.06 0.48
CA ASP A 273 -29.03 -23.15 1.43
C ASP A 273 -27.96 -24.12 0.89
N THR A 274 -28.01 -24.45 -0.41
CA THR A 274 -26.96 -25.28 -1.04
C THR A 274 -25.62 -24.57 -1.07
N THR A 275 -25.62 -23.26 -1.31
CA THR A 275 -24.40 -22.44 -1.38
C THR A 275 -23.74 -22.33 0.00
N VAL A 276 -24.52 -22.00 1.03
CA VAL A 276 -24.07 -21.93 2.42
C VAL A 276 -23.53 -23.28 2.89
N ARG A 277 -24.21 -24.39 2.58
CA ARG A 277 -23.74 -25.73 2.94
C ARG A 277 -22.40 -26.10 2.29
N ARG A 278 -22.21 -25.73 1.03
CA ARG A 278 -20.94 -25.97 0.30
C ARG A 278 -19.80 -25.10 0.83
N LEU A 279 -20.08 -23.85 1.18
CA LEU A 279 -19.10 -22.96 1.80
C LEU A 279 -18.72 -23.47 3.20
N ARG A 280 -19.70 -23.83 4.03
CA ARG A 280 -19.47 -24.39 5.38
C ARG A 280 -18.58 -25.63 5.34
N ALA A 281 -18.87 -26.60 4.46
CA ALA A 281 -18.08 -27.81 4.32
C ALA A 281 -16.60 -27.55 3.97
N ARG A 282 -16.27 -26.39 3.39
CA ARG A 282 -14.89 -25.98 3.09
C ARG A 282 -14.23 -25.14 4.18
N VAL A 283 -15.04 -24.45 4.99
CA VAL A 283 -14.57 -23.64 6.12
C VAL A 283 -14.37 -24.46 7.39
N GLU A 284 -15.16 -25.51 7.63
CA GLU A 284 -15.16 -26.35 8.85
C GLU A 284 -13.86 -27.15 9.13
N GLY A 285 -12.78 -26.92 8.37
CA GLY A 285 -11.47 -27.56 8.57
C GLY A 285 -10.29 -26.61 8.83
N SER A 286 -10.46 -25.28 8.74
CA SER A 286 -9.35 -24.34 8.88
C SER A 286 -9.81 -22.91 9.18
N SER A 287 -9.32 -22.33 10.29
CA SER A 287 -9.53 -20.91 10.62
C SER A 287 -9.02 -19.95 9.53
N LYS A 288 -7.99 -20.36 8.78
CA LYS A 288 -7.50 -19.58 7.62
C LYS A 288 -8.53 -19.51 6.49
N ASN A 289 -9.32 -20.56 6.29
CA ASN A 289 -10.35 -20.60 5.23
C ASN A 289 -11.51 -19.64 5.54
N ALA A 290 -11.82 -19.41 6.82
CA ALA A 290 -12.79 -18.40 7.24
C ALA A 290 -12.31 -16.97 6.90
N SER A 291 -11.01 -16.68 7.13
CA SER A 291 -10.42 -15.39 6.73
C SER A 291 -10.44 -15.19 5.22
N LEU A 292 -10.08 -16.22 4.45
CA LEU A 292 -10.10 -16.18 2.99
C LEU A 292 -11.52 -15.99 2.44
N LEU A 293 -12.53 -16.63 3.04
CA LEU A 293 -13.94 -16.42 2.69
C LEU A 293 -14.36 -14.97 2.92
N PHE A 294 -13.94 -14.37 4.03
CA PHE A 294 -14.24 -12.96 4.31
C PHE A 294 -13.58 -12.03 3.28
N ASP A 295 -12.30 -12.26 2.97
CA ASP A 295 -11.58 -11.47 1.97
C ASP A 295 -12.22 -11.58 0.57
N LEU A 296 -12.72 -12.78 0.22
CA LEU A 296 -13.48 -13.01 -1.01
C LEU A 296 -14.83 -12.26 -1.02
N LEU A 297 -15.57 -12.27 0.09
CA LEU A 297 -16.84 -11.54 0.20
C LEU A 297 -16.62 -10.03 0.07
N VAL A 298 -15.56 -9.49 0.66
CA VAL A 298 -15.18 -8.07 0.51
C VAL A 298 -14.76 -7.78 -0.94
N ALA A 299 -13.97 -8.65 -1.57
CA ALA A 299 -13.53 -8.46 -2.94
C ALA A 299 -14.69 -8.50 -3.95
N LEU A 300 -15.70 -9.35 -3.69
CA LEU A 300 -16.89 -9.50 -4.53
C LEU A 300 -18.02 -8.54 -4.15
N GLN A 301 -17.85 -7.69 -3.13
CA GLN A 301 -18.85 -6.71 -2.70
C GLN A 301 -19.42 -5.86 -3.86
N PRO A 302 -18.61 -5.39 -4.84
CA PRO A 302 -19.14 -4.67 -6.00
C PRO A 302 -20.08 -5.53 -6.87
N GLU A 303 -19.76 -6.82 -7.06
CA GLU A 303 -20.58 -7.77 -7.83
C GLU A 303 -21.93 -8.04 -7.11
N PHE A 304 -21.90 -8.14 -5.77
CA PHE A 304 -23.12 -8.25 -4.95
C PHE A 304 -23.99 -6.99 -5.04
N ASP A 305 -23.39 -5.80 -4.98
CA ASP A 305 -24.12 -4.53 -5.04
C ASP A 305 -24.71 -4.27 -6.44
N GLU A 306 -24.08 -4.76 -7.50
CA GLU A 306 -24.67 -4.78 -8.85
C GLU A 306 -25.91 -5.70 -8.93
N GLU A 307 -25.85 -6.92 -8.38
CA GLU A 307 -27.01 -7.83 -8.38
C GLU A 307 -28.17 -7.33 -7.52
N ARG A 308 -27.88 -6.65 -6.40
CA ARG A 308 -28.88 -5.96 -5.58
C ARG A 308 -29.63 -4.88 -6.35
N LYS A 309 -28.94 -4.13 -7.21
CA LYS A 309 -29.53 -3.06 -8.03
C LYS A 309 -30.40 -3.59 -9.17
N ARG A 310 -30.31 -4.88 -9.54
CA ARG A 310 -31.08 -5.43 -10.66
C ARG A 310 -32.56 -5.62 -10.35
N LYS A 311 -32.91 -6.10 -9.14
CA LYS A 311 -34.30 -6.32 -8.68
C LYS A 311 -34.39 -6.26 -7.15
N ASP A 312 -35.47 -5.69 -6.61
CA ASP A 312 -35.70 -5.58 -5.15
C ASP A 312 -35.76 -6.94 -4.43
N GLU A 313 -36.26 -7.99 -5.10
CA GLU A 313 -36.26 -9.36 -4.54
C GLU A 313 -34.84 -9.89 -4.27
N ASN A 314 -33.87 -9.48 -5.09
CA ASN A 314 -32.47 -9.89 -4.97
C ASN A 314 -31.80 -9.24 -3.75
N ASP A 315 -32.20 -8.02 -3.40
CA ASP A 315 -31.67 -7.32 -2.24
C ASP A 315 -32.03 -8.07 -0.95
N ILE A 316 -33.27 -8.56 -0.85
CA ILE A 316 -33.74 -9.37 0.28
C ILE A 316 -32.99 -10.71 0.34
N GLU A 317 -32.80 -11.37 -0.81
CA GLU A 317 -32.11 -12.66 -0.90
C GLU A 317 -30.63 -12.55 -0.54
N ILE A 318 -29.91 -11.56 -1.09
CA ILE A 318 -28.49 -11.32 -0.82
C ILE A 318 -28.28 -10.90 0.64
N LYS A 319 -29.17 -10.06 1.21
CA LYS A 319 -29.11 -9.71 2.64
C LYS A 319 -29.25 -10.93 3.53
N ARG A 320 -30.24 -11.80 3.27
CA ARG A 320 -30.42 -13.07 4.02
C ARG A 320 -29.22 -13.99 3.90
N PHE A 321 -28.65 -14.11 2.69
CA PHE A 321 -27.46 -14.91 2.45
C PHE A 321 -26.25 -14.43 3.27
N LEU A 322 -25.97 -13.13 3.24
CA LEU A 322 -24.85 -12.56 4.00
C LEU A 322 -25.07 -12.65 5.51
N GLU A 323 -26.30 -12.45 5.98
CA GLU A 323 -26.66 -12.65 7.40
C GLU A 323 -26.47 -14.11 7.83
N GLN A 324 -26.82 -15.06 6.96
CA GLN A 324 -26.66 -16.48 7.25
C GLN A 324 -25.18 -16.86 7.26
N ILE A 325 -24.36 -16.40 6.31
CA ILE A 325 -22.90 -16.59 6.37
C ILE A 325 -22.31 -16.02 7.66
N GLY A 326 -22.72 -14.81 8.04
CA GLY A 326 -22.27 -14.16 9.27
C GLY A 326 -22.67 -14.90 10.55
N LYS A 327 -23.83 -15.56 10.57
CA LYS A 327 -24.31 -16.35 11.73
C LYS A 327 -23.77 -17.78 11.78
N GLU A 328 -23.61 -18.41 10.62
CA GLU A 328 -23.41 -19.86 10.50
C GLU A 328 -21.98 -20.29 10.18
N ILE A 329 -21.15 -19.40 9.62
CA ILE A 329 -19.84 -19.75 9.06
C ILE A 329 -18.71 -18.91 9.67
N LEU A 330 -18.94 -17.61 9.90
CA LEU A 330 -17.94 -16.74 10.51
C LEU A 330 -18.13 -16.76 12.04
N PRO A 331 -17.18 -17.30 12.83
CA PRO A 331 -17.22 -17.12 14.27
C PRO A 331 -16.98 -15.64 14.58
N PHE A 332 -17.77 -15.07 15.50
CA PHE A 332 -17.61 -13.70 16.00
C PHE A 332 -16.20 -13.44 16.53
#